data_AF-A0A7V8TTJ1-F1
#
_entry.id   AF-A0A7V8TTJ1-F1
#
_cell.length_a   1.000
_cell.length_b   1.000
_cell.length_c   1.000
_cell.angle_alpha   90.00
_cell.angle_beta   90.00
_cell.angle_gamma   90.00
#
_symmetry.space_group_name_H-M   'P 1'
#
loop_
_entity.id
_entity.type
_entity.pdbx_description
1 polymer ?
#
loop_
_entity_poly.entity_id
_entity_poly.type
_entity_poly.pdbx_seq_one_letter_code
_entity_poly.pdbx_strand_id
1 'polypeptide(L)'
;MALAGGLLMGFAVAGTAIVAFVHQRTAERIAANEAAATRALIHEIVPAGSYDNDVVTDTVTITAPEALGSDDPLPVYRARRDGQPVAAVMTVVAPDGYNGAIKLLVGVRDNGTVAGVRVVRHQETPGLGDGIEAARSDWITQFRGRSLQRPQPRQWRVAKDGGTFDQLTGATITSRAVVRAVREALVYFRSHRQALFARKRTD
;
A
#
# COMPACT_ATOMS: atom_id res chain seq x y z
N MET A 1 -37.79 -21.48 -31.21
CA MET A 1 -36.56 -20.67 -31.23
C MET A 1 -36.76 -19.31 -30.54
N ALA A 2 -37.68 -18.44 -30.99
CA ALA A 2 -37.85 -17.08 -30.43
C ALA A 2 -38.34 -17.02 -28.96
N LEU A 3 -39.25 -17.91 -28.54
CA LEU A 3 -39.78 -17.94 -27.15
C LEU A 3 -38.72 -18.27 -26.10
N ALA A 4 -37.84 -19.24 -26.39
CA ALA A 4 -36.73 -19.59 -25.51
C ALA A 4 -35.70 -18.46 -25.40
N GLY A 5 -35.43 -17.76 -26.51
CA GLY A 5 -34.55 -16.58 -26.52
C GLY A 5 -35.09 -15.42 -25.68
N GLY A 6 -36.40 -15.14 -25.77
CA GLY A 6 -37.04 -14.10 -24.96
C GLY A 6 -37.02 -14.40 -23.45
N LEU A 7 -37.25 -15.67 -23.07
CA LEU A 7 -37.20 -16.09 -21.66
C LEU A 7 -35.79 -15.94 -21.06
N LEU A 8 -34.76 -16.36 -21.80
CA LEU A 8 -33.36 -16.22 -21.39
C LEU A 8 -32.94 -14.75 -21.30
N MET A 9 -33.37 -13.92 -22.25
CA MET A 9 -33.10 -12.48 -22.24
C MET A 9 -33.77 -11.80 -21.03
N GLY A 10 -35.02 -12.14 -20.73
CA GLY A 10 -35.72 -11.64 -19.55
C GLY A 10 -35.04 -12.03 -18.25
N PHE A 11 -34.59 -13.28 -18.12
CA PHE A 11 -33.84 -13.74 -16.96
C PHE A 11 -32.49 -13.02 -16.82
N ALA A 12 -31.74 -12.86 -17.91
CA ALA A 12 -30.46 -12.14 -17.91
C ALA A 12 -30.64 -10.69 -17.48
N VAL A 13 -31.62 -9.98 -18.04
CA VAL A 13 -31.92 -8.58 -17.68
C VAL A 13 -32.32 -8.46 -16.21
N ALA A 14 -33.21 -9.34 -15.72
CA ALA A 14 -33.63 -9.34 -14.32
C ALA A 14 -32.44 -9.62 -13.38
N GLY A 15 -31.61 -10.61 -13.71
CA GLY A 15 -30.41 -10.95 -12.94
C GLY A 15 -29.42 -9.79 -12.88
N THR A 16 -29.08 -9.19 -14.02
CA THR A 16 -28.18 -8.03 -14.07
C THR A 16 -28.76 -6.83 -13.31
N ALA A 17 -30.07 -6.57 -13.40
CA ALA A 17 -30.72 -5.49 -12.66
C ALA A 17 -30.63 -5.68 -11.15
N ILE A 18 -30.86 -6.91 -10.66
CA ILE A 18 -30.73 -7.24 -9.23
C ILE A 18 -29.28 -7.07 -8.78
N VAL A 19 -28.31 -7.60 -9.53
CA VAL A 19 -26.88 -7.46 -9.19
C VAL A 19 -26.45 -6.00 -9.19
N ALA A 20 -26.88 -5.21 -10.18
CA ALA A 20 -26.58 -3.79 -10.27
C ALA A 20 -27.18 -3.00 -9.08
N PHE A 21 -28.42 -3.29 -8.71
CA PHE A 21 -29.07 -2.66 -7.56
C PHE A 21 -28.35 -2.99 -6.25
N VAL A 22 -28.01 -4.26 -6.03
CA VAL A 22 -27.25 -4.69 -4.85
C VAL A 22 -25.89 -4.00 -4.84
N HIS A 23 -25.13 -4.04 -5.94
CA HIS A 23 -23.82 -3.41 -6.06
C HIS A 23 -23.87 -1.90 -5.77
N GLN A 24 -24.86 -1.18 -6.31
CA GLN A 24 -25.01 0.25 -6.08
C GLN A 24 -25.26 0.57 -4.60
N ARG A 25 -26.02 -0.27 -3.89
CA ARG A 25 -26.30 -0.11 -2.46
C ARG A 25 -25.13 -0.53 -1.56
N THR A 26 -24.31 -1.50 -1.97
CA THR A 26 -23.14 -1.94 -1.18
C THR A 26 -21.88 -1.14 -1.50
N ALA A 27 -21.77 -0.48 -2.65
CA ALA A 27 -20.58 0.28 -3.05
C ALA A 27 -20.16 1.32 -2.00
N GLU A 28 -21.11 2.09 -1.45
CA GLU A 28 -20.82 3.07 -0.40
C GLU A 28 -20.27 2.42 0.86
N ARG A 29 -20.84 1.29 1.27
CA ARG A 29 -20.40 0.54 2.45
C ARG A 29 -19.02 -0.09 2.25
N ILE A 30 -18.73 -0.56 1.04
CA ILE A 30 -17.41 -1.08 0.66
C ILE A 30 -16.38 0.05 0.76
N ALA A 31 -16.67 1.21 0.15
CA ALA A 31 -15.77 2.36 0.20
C ALA A 31 -15.52 2.85 1.65
N ALA A 32 -16.56 2.90 2.48
CA ALA A 32 -16.43 3.26 3.89
C ALA A 32 -15.58 2.25 4.67
N ASN A 33 -15.76 0.95 4.43
CA ASN A 33 -14.97 -0.10 5.06
C ASN A 33 -13.49 -0.04 4.61
N GLU A 34 -13.23 0.20 3.32
CA GLU A 34 -11.87 0.36 2.78
C GLU A 34 -11.16 1.59 3.36
N ALA A 35 -11.86 2.72 3.47
CA ALA A 35 -11.34 3.92 4.10
C ALA A 35 -11.02 3.69 5.59
N ALA A 36 -11.90 3.01 6.32
CA ALA A 36 -11.67 2.65 7.72
C ALA A 36 -10.48 1.70 7.90
N ALA A 37 -10.38 0.66 7.06
CA ALA A 37 -9.25 -0.27 7.07
C ALA A 37 -7.93 0.44 6.75
N THR A 38 -7.93 1.31 5.73
CA THR A 38 -6.76 2.12 5.38
C THR A 38 -6.33 3.03 6.53
N ARG A 39 -7.28 3.70 7.18
CA ARG A 39 -7.01 4.55 8.35
C ARG A 39 -6.39 3.74 9.49
N ALA A 40 -6.92 2.55 9.79
CA ALA A 40 -6.35 1.67 10.81
C ALA A 40 -4.89 1.30 10.52
N LEU A 41 -4.59 0.90 9.28
CA LEU A 41 -3.21 0.60 8.87
C LEU A 41 -2.29 1.82 8.96
N ILE A 42 -2.78 3.01 8.61
CA ILE A 42 -2.00 4.25 8.75
C ILE A 42 -1.67 4.53 10.23
N HIS A 43 -2.61 4.32 11.15
CA HIS A 43 -2.36 4.50 12.59
C HIS A 43 -1.28 3.54 13.14
N GLU A 44 -1.14 2.35 12.56
CA GLU A 44 -0.07 1.41 12.95
C GLU A 44 1.31 1.81 12.40
N ILE A 45 1.34 2.55 11.28
CA ILE A 45 2.56 3.02 10.63
C ILE A 45 3.05 4.32 11.28
N VAL A 46 2.13 5.25 11.50
CA VAL A 46 2.39 6.58 12.05
C VAL A 46 1.64 6.69 13.37
N PRO A 47 2.35 6.71 14.53
CA PRO A 47 1.70 6.68 15.84
C PRO A 47 0.61 7.73 16.01
N ALA A 48 -0.53 7.33 16.57
CA ALA A 48 -1.62 8.23 16.89
C ALA A 48 -1.13 9.38 17.81
N GLY A 49 -1.54 10.61 17.53
CA GLY A 49 -1.10 11.82 18.24
C GLY A 49 0.19 12.45 17.71
N SER A 50 0.87 11.83 16.73
CA SER A 50 1.98 12.48 16.02
C SER A 50 1.52 13.42 14.90
N TYR A 51 0.26 13.34 14.50
CA TYR A 51 -0.41 14.17 13.49
C TYR A 51 -1.83 14.53 13.96
N ASP A 52 -2.40 15.59 13.40
CA ASP A 52 -3.72 16.15 13.76
C ASP A 52 -4.68 16.32 12.58
N ASN A 53 -4.19 16.16 11.35
CA ASN A 53 -5.00 16.26 10.15
C ASN A 53 -5.73 14.94 9.82
N ASP A 54 -6.82 15.03 9.05
CA ASP A 54 -7.46 13.84 8.49
C ASP A 54 -6.66 13.32 7.29
N VAL A 55 -5.77 12.36 7.56
CA VAL A 55 -4.87 11.72 6.59
C VAL A 55 -5.58 11.09 5.39
N VAL A 56 -6.82 10.63 5.54
CA VAL A 56 -7.55 9.98 4.43
C VAL A 56 -8.02 11.04 3.41
N THR A 57 -8.35 12.24 3.90
CA THR A 57 -8.73 13.38 3.05
C THR A 57 -7.53 14.18 2.55
N ASP A 58 -6.43 14.21 3.30
CA ASP A 58 -5.18 14.86 2.91
C ASP A 58 -4.32 13.93 2.02
N THR A 59 -4.89 13.56 0.88
CA THR A 59 -4.32 12.59 -0.07
C THR A 59 -3.88 13.29 -1.36
N VAL A 60 -2.76 12.85 -1.91
CA VAL A 60 -2.35 13.12 -3.30
C VAL A 60 -2.24 11.81 -4.07
N THR A 61 -2.50 11.84 -5.36
CA THR A 61 -2.30 10.68 -6.24
C THR A 61 -1.04 10.88 -7.06
N ILE A 62 -0.23 9.84 -7.16
CA ILE A 62 1.01 9.85 -7.94
C ILE A 62 1.04 8.64 -8.88
N THR A 63 1.55 8.87 -10.09
CA THR A 63 1.83 7.81 -11.06
C THR A 63 3.33 7.75 -11.25
N ALA A 64 3.95 6.67 -10.78
CA ALA A 64 5.39 6.47 -10.87
C ALA A 64 5.67 4.96 -10.96
N PRO A 65 5.50 4.35 -12.15
CA PRO A 65 5.54 2.89 -12.30
C PRO A 65 6.85 2.27 -11.83
N GLU A 66 7.98 2.92 -12.13
CA GLU A 66 9.31 2.44 -11.72
C GLU A 66 9.50 2.44 -10.19
N ALA A 67 8.90 3.41 -9.49
CA ALA A 67 9.09 3.59 -8.06
C ALA A 67 8.02 2.89 -7.21
N LEU A 68 6.79 2.83 -7.71
CA LEU A 68 5.62 2.35 -6.97
C LEU A 68 5.05 1.07 -7.55
N GLY A 69 5.59 0.57 -8.67
CA GLY A 69 5.24 -0.72 -9.26
C GLY A 69 3.83 -0.81 -9.84
N SER A 70 3.22 0.31 -10.24
CA SER A 70 1.91 0.36 -10.88
C SER A 70 1.82 1.51 -11.89
N ASP A 71 1.18 1.23 -13.02
CA ASP A 71 0.82 2.23 -14.03
C ASP A 71 -0.38 3.09 -13.61
N ASP A 72 -1.18 2.59 -12.66
CA ASP A 72 -2.33 3.30 -12.14
C ASP A 72 -1.88 4.39 -11.14
N PRO A 73 -2.64 5.51 -11.03
CA PRO A 73 -2.41 6.48 -9.97
C PRO A 73 -2.61 5.86 -8.58
N LEU A 74 -1.57 5.96 -7.74
CA LEU A 74 -1.60 5.44 -6.37
C LEU A 74 -1.69 6.57 -5.34
N PRO A 75 -2.50 6.41 -4.27
CA PRO A 75 -2.64 7.42 -3.25
C PRO A 75 -1.43 7.47 -2.30
N VAL A 76 -1.07 8.68 -1.92
CA VAL A 76 -0.17 9.01 -0.82
C VAL A 76 -0.94 9.82 0.21
N TYR A 77 -1.05 9.26 1.40
CA TYR A 77 -1.70 9.89 2.55
C TYR A 77 -0.70 10.73 3.31
N ARG A 78 -1.03 11.97 3.61
CA ARG A 78 -0.09 12.93 4.22
C ARG A 78 -0.46 13.13 5.67
N ALA A 79 0.41 12.73 6.58
CA ALA A 79 0.31 13.04 7.99
C ALA A 79 0.98 14.38 8.27
N ARG A 80 0.24 15.27 8.95
CA ARG A 80 0.69 16.62 9.31
C ARG A 80 0.31 16.94 10.74
N ARG A 81 1.10 17.81 11.36
CA ARG A 81 0.80 18.38 12.67
C ARG A 81 0.98 19.89 12.59
N ASP A 82 -0.04 20.64 12.99
CA ASP A 82 -0.06 22.10 12.88
C ASP A 82 0.28 22.58 11.45
N GLY A 83 -0.17 21.80 10.45
CA GLY A 83 0.14 22.03 9.03
C GLY A 83 1.55 21.65 8.56
N GLN A 84 2.45 21.25 9.46
CA GLN A 84 3.80 20.80 9.15
C GLN A 84 3.86 19.32 8.76
N PRO A 85 4.70 18.93 7.79
CA PRO A 85 4.88 17.52 7.42
C PRO A 85 5.38 16.64 8.57
N VAL A 86 4.72 15.51 8.81
CA VAL A 86 5.14 14.48 9.78
C VAL A 86 5.60 13.22 9.05
N ALA A 87 4.76 12.71 8.16
CA ALA A 87 5.05 11.53 7.35
C ALA A 87 4.21 11.50 6.07
N ALA A 88 4.71 10.84 5.04
CA ALA A 88 3.95 10.44 3.86
C ALA A 88 3.77 8.93 3.90
N VAL A 89 2.53 8.44 3.80
CA VAL A 89 2.23 7.02 3.69
C VAL A 89 1.88 6.73 2.24
N MET A 90 2.85 6.19 1.51
CA MET A 90 2.73 5.89 0.09
C MET A 90 2.14 4.51 -0.10
N THR A 91 1.16 4.41 -1.00
CA THR A 91 0.72 3.12 -1.53
C THR A 91 1.74 2.66 -2.57
N VAL A 92 2.24 1.44 -2.41
CA VAL A 92 3.27 0.85 -3.26
C VAL A 92 2.83 -0.55 -3.66
N VAL A 93 3.08 -0.93 -4.90
CA VAL A 93 2.85 -2.27 -5.43
C VAL A 93 4.21 -2.91 -5.67
N ALA A 94 4.44 -4.09 -5.10
CA ALA A 94 5.56 -4.95 -5.46
C ALA A 94 5.05 -5.95 -6.50
N PRO A 95 5.31 -5.76 -7.81
CA PRO A 95 4.76 -6.62 -8.86
C PRO A 95 5.35 -8.05 -8.81
N ASP A 96 6.58 -8.19 -8.32
CA ASP A 96 7.34 -9.45 -8.35
C ASP A 96 7.12 -10.31 -7.09
N GLY A 97 5.93 -10.25 -6.48
CA GLY A 97 5.56 -11.23 -5.44
C GLY A 97 5.44 -12.63 -6.02
N TYR A 98 5.55 -13.67 -5.19
CA TYR A 98 5.65 -15.05 -5.67
C TYR A 98 4.38 -15.51 -6.40
N ASN A 99 3.21 -15.22 -5.84
CA ASN A 99 1.90 -15.54 -6.42
C ASN A 99 1.20 -14.31 -7.01
N GLY A 100 1.95 -13.23 -7.28
CA GLY A 100 1.43 -11.99 -7.85
C GLY A 100 1.71 -10.75 -7.02
N ALA A 101 1.10 -9.64 -7.40
CA ALA A 101 1.42 -8.33 -6.85
C ALA A 101 1.06 -8.20 -5.36
N ILE A 102 1.98 -7.61 -4.60
CA ILE A 102 1.80 -7.30 -3.17
C ILE A 102 1.56 -5.79 -3.04
N LYS A 103 0.39 -5.40 -2.50
CA LYS A 103 0.06 -4.00 -2.23
C LYS A 103 0.45 -3.65 -0.80
N LEU A 104 1.26 -2.61 -0.64
CA LEU A 104 1.86 -2.16 0.61
C LEU A 104 1.48 -0.71 0.89
N LEU A 105 1.45 -0.36 2.17
CA LEU A 105 1.58 1.01 2.65
C LEU A 105 2.97 1.19 3.25
N VAL A 106 3.73 2.14 2.74
CA VAL A 106 5.07 2.49 3.20
C VAL A 106 5.05 3.89 3.78
N GLY A 107 5.15 4.00 5.11
CA GLY A 107 5.25 5.28 5.78
C GLY A 107 6.68 5.77 5.83
N VAL A 108 6.92 6.98 5.34
CA VAL A 108 8.22 7.66 5.39
C VAL A 108 8.05 8.95 6.17
N ARG A 109 8.79 9.08 7.27
CA ARG A 109 8.84 10.31 8.07
C ARG A 109 9.45 11.43 7.26
N ASP A 110 9.18 12.66 7.68
CA ASP A 110 9.71 13.85 7.05
C ASP A 110 11.26 13.85 6.90
N ASN A 111 11.96 13.22 7.84
CA ASN A 111 13.42 13.05 7.84
C ASN A 111 13.93 11.93 6.91
N GLY A 112 13.05 11.26 6.15
CA GLY A 112 13.41 10.19 5.22
C GLY A 112 13.61 8.80 5.86
N THR A 113 13.25 8.63 7.14
CA THR A 113 13.25 7.31 7.80
C THR A 113 11.90 6.62 7.65
N VAL A 114 11.90 5.29 7.54
CA VAL A 114 10.66 4.49 7.51
C VAL A 114 9.96 4.57 8.87
N ALA A 115 8.72 5.05 8.87
CA ALA A 115 7.81 5.02 10.01
C ALA A 115 7.32 3.60 10.31
N GLY A 116 6.93 2.90 9.24
CA GLY A 116 6.48 1.52 9.25
C GLY A 116 6.06 1.07 7.86
N VAL A 117 5.83 -0.24 7.73
CA VAL A 117 5.31 -0.85 6.51
C VAL A 117 4.14 -1.76 6.90
N ARG A 118 3.08 -1.73 6.10
CA ARG A 118 1.93 -2.64 6.23
C ARG A 118 1.54 -3.22 4.89
N VAL A 119 1.05 -4.45 4.94
CA VAL A 119 0.51 -5.14 3.77
C VAL A 119 -0.98 -4.84 3.70
N VAL A 120 -1.44 -4.39 2.54
CA VAL A 120 -2.86 -4.12 2.27
C VAL A 120 -3.51 -5.34 1.62
N ARG A 121 -2.80 -5.99 0.69
CA ARG A 121 -3.28 -7.14 -0.06
C ARG A 121 -2.12 -7.93 -0.64
N HIS A 122 -2.23 -9.25 -0.69
CA HIS A 122 -1.32 -10.14 -1.41
C HIS A 122 -2.02 -11.47 -1.76
N GLN A 123 -1.32 -12.33 -2.51
CA GLN A 123 -1.77 -13.70 -2.85
C GLN A 123 -0.72 -14.77 -2.46
N GLU A 124 0.29 -14.39 -1.68
CA GLU A 124 1.34 -15.29 -1.22
C GLU A 124 0.80 -16.52 -0.47
N THR A 125 1.56 -17.61 -0.54
CA THR A 125 1.17 -18.91 0.02
C THR A 125 1.04 -18.85 1.55
N PRO A 126 -0.11 -19.26 2.12
CA PRO A 126 -0.32 -19.35 3.56
C PRO A 126 0.73 -20.23 4.26
N GLY A 127 1.25 -19.78 5.40
CA GLY A 127 2.29 -20.47 6.16
C GLY A 127 3.71 -20.34 5.59
N LEU A 128 3.90 -19.63 4.49
CA LEU A 128 5.22 -19.36 3.89
C LEU A 128 5.43 -17.86 3.66
N GLY A 129 4.70 -17.29 2.70
CA GLY A 129 4.88 -15.91 2.28
C GLY A 129 3.95 -14.92 2.96
N ASP A 130 2.86 -15.39 3.60
CA ASP A 130 1.95 -14.58 4.41
C ASP A 130 2.59 -14.05 5.71
N GLY A 131 3.78 -14.51 6.06
CA GLY A 131 4.58 -13.94 7.14
C GLY A 131 4.90 -12.45 6.96
N ILE A 132 4.69 -11.87 5.77
CA ILE A 132 4.76 -10.42 5.54
C ILE A 132 3.65 -9.64 6.25
N GLU A 133 2.56 -10.29 6.65
CA GLU A 133 1.49 -9.67 7.43
C GLU A 133 1.93 -9.48 8.88
N ALA A 134 1.74 -8.27 9.41
CA ALA A 134 2.09 -7.96 10.81
C ALA A 134 1.31 -8.82 11.83
N ALA A 135 0.16 -9.36 11.46
CA ALA A 135 -0.64 -10.25 12.31
C ALA A 135 -0.07 -11.69 12.37
N ARG A 136 0.80 -12.07 11.43
CA ARG A 136 1.38 -13.42 11.30
C ARG A 136 2.80 -13.48 11.85
N SER A 137 3.58 -12.42 11.66
CA SER A 137 4.94 -12.33 12.17
C SER A 137 5.44 -10.89 12.31
N ASP A 138 6.51 -10.71 13.06
CA ASP A 138 7.20 -9.42 13.19
C ASP A 138 8.12 -9.09 12.00
N TRP A 139 8.19 -9.96 10.99
CA TRP A 139 9.13 -9.81 9.87
C TRP A 139 9.03 -8.44 9.20
N ILE A 140 7.82 -7.92 8.99
CA ILE A 140 7.61 -6.60 8.34
C ILE A 140 8.08 -5.42 9.20
N THR A 141 8.34 -5.62 10.49
CA THR A 141 8.76 -4.54 11.41
C THR A 141 10.23 -4.15 11.24
N GLN A 142 11.05 -5.00 10.61
CA GLN A 142 12.49 -4.77 10.41
C GLN A 142 12.82 -3.52 9.58
N PHE A 143 11.85 -3.02 8.81
CA PHE A 143 11.97 -1.79 8.04
C PHE A 143 11.88 -0.53 8.90
N ARG A 144 11.25 -0.60 10.08
CA ARG A 144 11.05 0.57 10.95
C ARG A 144 12.39 1.20 11.33
N GLY A 145 12.49 2.51 11.14
CA GLY A 145 13.69 3.30 11.45
C GLY A 145 14.82 3.18 10.41
N ARG A 146 14.66 2.37 9.35
CA ARG A 146 15.62 2.31 8.25
C ARG A 146 15.50 3.54 7.33
N SER A 147 16.55 3.83 6.58
CA SER A 147 16.59 4.88 5.57
C SER A 147 17.54 4.50 4.43
N LEU A 148 17.64 5.32 3.39
CA LEU A 148 18.62 5.10 2.31
C LEU A 148 20.08 5.21 2.78
N GLN A 149 20.33 5.80 3.95
CA GLN A 149 21.64 5.89 4.56
C GLN A 149 21.92 4.73 5.52
N ARG A 150 20.87 4.10 6.08
CA ARG A 150 20.99 3.00 7.05
C ARG A 150 19.90 1.93 6.82
N PRO A 151 20.24 0.75 6.27
CA PRO A 151 21.57 0.29 5.89
C PRO A 151 22.08 0.99 4.61
N GLN A 152 23.32 0.74 4.19
CA GLN A 152 23.84 1.32 2.95
C GLN A 152 22.96 0.91 1.75
N PRO A 153 22.88 1.71 0.66
CA PRO A 153 22.04 1.39 -0.49
C PRO A 153 22.23 -0.01 -1.08
N ARG A 154 23.46 -0.55 -1.05
CA ARG A 154 23.79 -1.91 -1.54
C ARG A 154 23.28 -3.03 -0.63
N GLN A 155 23.04 -2.71 0.64
CA GLN A 155 22.59 -3.64 1.68
C GLN A 155 21.06 -3.71 1.77
N TRP A 156 20.33 -2.94 0.94
CA TRP A 156 18.88 -3.04 0.78
C TRP A 156 18.47 -4.30 0.00
N ARG A 157 18.81 -5.45 0.56
CA ARG A 157 18.57 -6.79 0.03
C ARG A 157 18.34 -7.74 1.20
N VAL A 158 17.87 -8.95 0.89
CA VAL A 158 17.77 -10.00 1.90
C VAL A 158 19.15 -10.49 2.36
N ALA A 159 19.27 -11.05 3.55
CA ALA A 159 20.53 -11.49 4.15
C ALA A 159 21.19 -12.60 3.33
N LYS A 160 20.39 -13.53 2.80
CA LYS A 160 20.85 -14.57 1.84
C LYS A 160 21.52 -14.00 0.59
N ASP A 161 21.20 -12.76 0.26
CA ASP A 161 21.71 -12.02 -0.88
C ASP A 161 22.83 -11.03 -0.47
N GLY A 162 23.35 -11.11 0.76
CA GLY A 162 24.39 -10.21 1.27
C GLY A 162 23.85 -8.83 1.72
N GLY A 163 22.55 -8.72 1.95
CA GLY A 163 21.92 -7.53 2.52
C GLY A 163 21.69 -7.62 4.04
N THR A 164 20.87 -6.71 4.56
CA THR A 164 20.60 -6.58 6.01
C THR A 164 19.25 -7.15 6.45
N PHE A 165 18.35 -7.44 5.51
CA PHE A 165 16.98 -7.83 5.83
C PHE A 165 16.84 -9.35 5.90
N ASP A 166 16.25 -9.91 6.95
CA ASP A 166 16.01 -11.35 7.00
C ASP A 166 15.03 -11.75 5.90
N GLN A 167 15.15 -12.97 5.38
CA GLN A 167 14.14 -13.56 4.48
C GLN A 167 13.18 -14.46 5.26
N LEU A 168 11.92 -14.50 4.85
CA LEU A 168 10.98 -15.54 5.26
C LEU A 168 11.46 -16.91 4.76
N THR A 169 11.46 -17.91 5.64
CA THR A 169 11.83 -19.29 5.30
C THR A 169 10.90 -19.82 4.20
N GLY A 170 11.48 -20.34 3.11
CA GLY A 170 10.70 -20.82 1.96
C GLY A 170 10.07 -19.73 1.09
N ALA A 171 10.13 -18.45 1.47
CA ALA A 171 9.51 -17.33 0.76
C ALA A 171 10.51 -16.20 0.43
N THR A 172 11.65 -16.57 -0.17
CA THR A 172 12.70 -15.60 -0.52
C THR A 172 12.29 -14.64 -1.64
N ILE A 173 11.46 -15.08 -2.60
CA ILE A 173 10.97 -14.23 -3.70
C ILE A 173 10.08 -13.11 -3.12
N THR A 174 9.11 -13.47 -2.29
CA THR A 174 8.27 -12.56 -1.51
C THR A 174 9.10 -11.53 -0.74
N SER A 175 10.09 -12.01 0.01
CA SER A 175 10.95 -11.16 0.84
C SER A 175 11.72 -10.13 0.01
N ARG A 176 12.29 -10.55 -1.14
CA ARG A 176 13.00 -9.66 -2.07
C ARG A 176 12.07 -8.60 -2.67
N ALA A 177 10.86 -9.00 -3.06
CA ALA A 177 9.88 -8.09 -3.64
C ALA A 177 9.53 -6.95 -2.68
N VAL A 178 9.24 -7.29 -1.41
CA VAL A 178 8.93 -6.29 -0.38
C VAL A 178 10.14 -5.40 -0.06
N VAL A 179 11.33 -5.96 0.14
CA VAL A 179 12.54 -5.17 0.43
C VAL A 179 12.83 -4.16 -0.68
N ARG A 180 12.72 -4.58 -1.95
CA ARG A 180 12.92 -3.70 -3.10
C ARG A 180 11.85 -2.62 -3.16
N ALA A 181 10.57 -2.97 -3.01
CA ALA A 181 9.47 -2.00 -3.06
C ALA A 181 9.62 -0.90 -1.98
N VAL A 182 10.01 -1.27 -0.76
CA VAL A 182 10.25 -0.29 0.32
C VAL A 182 11.45 0.61 -0.01
N ARG A 183 12.52 0.07 -0.60
CA ARG A 183 13.67 0.87 -1.04
C ARG A 183 13.29 1.87 -2.12
N GLU A 184 12.58 1.44 -3.16
CA GLU A 184 12.19 2.33 -4.28
C GLU A 184 11.23 3.43 -3.81
N ALA A 185 10.32 3.11 -2.88
CA ALA A 185 9.49 4.09 -2.21
C ALA A 185 10.32 5.17 -1.49
N LEU A 186 11.38 4.79 -0.75
CA LEU A 186 12.28 5.76 -0.13
C LEU A 186 13.06 6.60 -1.15
N VAL A 187 13.49 6.00 -2.26
CA VAL A 187 14.17 6.72 -3.36
C VAL A 187 13.25 7.79 -3.92
N TYR A 188 11.99 7.43 -4.20
CA TYR A 188 10.97 8.35 -4.71
C TYR A 188 10.67 9.47 -3.73
N PHE A 189 10.47 9.14 -2.45
CA PHE A 189 10.21 10.14 -1.41
C PHE A 189 11.36 11.16 -1.34
N ARG A 190 12.62 10.71 -1.39
CA ARG A 190 13.78 11.60 -1.34
C ARG A 190 13.79 12.62 -2.49
N SER A 191 13.44 12.21 -3.71
CA SER A 191 13.40 13.11 -4.87
C SER A 191 12.15 13.98 -4.94
N HIS A 192 11.03 13.56 -4.33
CA HIS A 192 9.73 14.23 -4.47
C HIS A 192 9.16 14.79 -3.16
N ARG A 193 9.93 14.80 -2.06
CA ARG A 193 9.46 15.25 -0.73
C ARG A 193 8.72 16.59 -0.77
N GLN A 194 9.27 17.59 -1.45
CA GLN A 194 8.64 18.91 -1.53
C GLN A 194 7.29 18.87 -2.26
N ALA A 195 7.21 18.16 -3.39
CA ALA A 195 5.98 18.01 -4.15
C ALA A 195 4.90 17.25 -3.37
N LEU A 196 5.29 16.18 -2.67
CA LEU A 196 4.37 15.40 -1.83
C LEU A 196 3.71 16.27 -0.76
N PHE A 197 4.47 17.15 -0.11
CA PHE A 197 3.95 17.99 0.97
C PHE A 197 3.47 19.39 0.56
N ALA A 198 3.51 19.73 -0.73
CA ALA A 198 2.96 20.99 -1.21
C ALA A 198 1.48 21.14 -0.82
N ARG A 199 1.09 22.31 -0.31
CA ARG A 199 -0.32 22.62 -0.05
C ARG A 199 -1.08 22.62 -1.38
N LYS A 200 -2.31 22.10 -1.38
CA LYS A 200 -3.22 22.33 -2.52
C LYS A 200 -3.35 23.85 -2.67
N ARG A 201 -2.99 24.40 -3.84
CA ARG A 201 -3.42 25.76 -4.19
C ARG A 201 -4.93 25.71 -4.27
N THR A 202 -5.59 26.39 -3.35
CA THR A 202 -7.00 26.74 -3.50
C THR A 202 -7.00 27.92 -4.46
N ASP A 203 -7.28 27.65 -5.74
CA ASP A 203 -7.65 28.68 -6.69
C ASP A 203 -9.15 28.98 -6.53
#